data_AF-A0A354B0T7-F1
#
_entry.id   AF-A0A354B0T7-F1
#
_cell.length_a   1.000
_cell.length_b   1.000
_cell.length_c   1.000
_cell.angle_alpha   90.00
_cell.angle_beta   90.00
_cell.angle_gamma   90.00
#
_symmetry.space_group_name_H-M   'P 1'
#
loop_
_entity.id
_entity.type
_entity.pdbx_description
1 polymer ?
#
loop_
_entity_poly.entity_id
_entity_poly.type
_entity_poly.pdbx_seq_one_letter_code
_entity_poly.pdbx_strand_id
1 'polypeptide(L)'
;MSSASEANALDVLVSPAVQQVLDAMQAAEINPEDALEISLVLLNFLQEYHVENLEELLADERPDPISIAVWAADSARLKTARQLLGEVLGEDDDEDDDDEIADEDELDETAEDDDDEEIDDEADEEAEDEADEDDSALG
;
A
#
# COMPACT_ATOMS: atom_id res chain seq x y z
N MET A 1 -37.96 -43.95 -11.54
CA MET A 1 -38.19 -43.48 -10.16
C MET A 1 -37.16 -44.16 -9.29
N SER A 2 -36.19 -43.53 -8.64
CA SER A 2 -35.84 -42.11 -8.50
C SER A 2 -34.34 -42.09 -8.21
N SER A 3 -33.54 -41.44 -9.04
CA SER A 3 -32.17 -41.05 -8.67
C SER A 3 -32.31 -39.74 -7.90
N ALA A 4 -32.44 -39.83 -6.60
CA ALA A 4 -32.45 -38.70 -5.69
C ALA A 4 -31.43 -38.98 -4.61
N SER A 5 -30.16 -38.62 -4.83
CA SER A 5 -29.22 -38.25 -3.76
C SER A 5 -27.86 -37.77 -4.29
N GLU A 6 -27.82 -36.95 -5.35
CA GLU A 6 -26.58 -36.25 -5.78
C GLU A 6 -26.70 -34.72 -5.68
N ALA A 7 -27.68 -34.23 -4.93
CA ALA A 7 -27.74 -32.84 -4.51
C ALA A 7 -27.59 -32.82 -2.99
N ASN A 8 -26.37 -32.60 -2.47
CA ASN A 8 -26.09 -32.12 -1.10
C ASN A 8 -24.59 -32.20 -0.74
N ALA A 9 -23.72 -31.60 -1.55
CA ALA A 9 -22.34 -31.32 -1.10
C ALA A 9 -22.03 -29.82 -1.06
N LEU A 10 -22.71 -29.02 -1.90
CA LEU A 10 -22.53 -27.56 -1.94
C LEU A 10 -23.51 -26.79 -1.02
N ASP A 11 -24.61 -27.43 -0.60
CA ASP A 11 -25.71 -26.76 0.13
C ASP A 11 -25.45 -26.59 1.65
N VAL A 12 -24.32 -27.09 2.17
CA VAL A 12 -24.05 -27.18 3.63
C VAL A 12 -23.05 -26.13 4.13
N LEU A 13 -22.43 -25.34 3.25
CA LEU A 13 -21.30 -24.46 3.62
C LEU A 13 -21.47 -22.98 3.28
N VAL A 14 -22.64 -22.56 2.78
CA VAL A 14 -22.90 -21.14 2.51
C VAL A 14 -23.31 -20.48 3.82
N SER A 15 -22.40 -19.70 4.41
CA SER A 15 -22.74 -18.94 5.62
C SER A 15 -23.89 -17.97 5.33
N PRO A 16 -24.71 -17.59 6.33
CA PRO A 16 -25.80 -16.63 6.14
C PRO A 16 -25.34 -15.31 5.51
N ALA A 17 -24.09 -14.90 5.77
CA ALA A 17 -23.50 -13.71 5.17
C ALA A 17 -23.23 -13.90 3.67
N VAL A 18 -22.79 -15.09 3.25
CA VAL A 18 -22.57 -15.39 1.82
C VAL A 18 -23.91 -15.41 1.08
N GLN A 19 -24.96 -15.96 1.69
CA GLN A 19 -26.29 -15.94 1.08
C GLN A 19 -26.83 -14.51 0.91
N GLN A 20 -26.62 -13.62 1.90
CA GLN A 20 -27.00 -12.21 1.78
C GLN A 20 -26.27 -11.52 0.63
N VAL A 21 -24.99 -11.84 0.40
CA VAL A 21 -24.22 -11.30 -0.72
C VAL A 21 -24.78 -11.81 -2.05
N LEU A 22 -25.08 -13.11 -2.16
CA LEU A 22 -25.68 -13.69 -3.38
C LEU A 22 -27.06 -13.09 -3.68
N ASP A 23 -27.89 -12.93 -2.65
CA ASP A 23 -29.22 -12.31 -2.80
C ASP A 23 -29.10 -10.84 -3.24
N ALA A 24 -28.13 -10.10 -2.70
CA ALA A 24 -27.86 -8.71 -3.08
C ALA A 24 -27.32 -8.59 -4.51
N MET A 25 -26.42 -9.49 -4.92
CA MET A 25 -25.91 -9.56 -6.30
C MET A 25 -27.04 -9.85 -7.29
N GLN A 26 -27.92 -10.80 -6.95
CA GLN A 26 -29.09 -11.11 -7.76
C GLN A 26 -30.05 -9.90 -7.85
N ALA A 27 -30.26 -9.18 -6.75
CA ALA A 27 -31.09 -7.97 -6.74
C ALA A 27 -30.49 -6.81 -7.53
N ALA A 28 -29.17 -6.74 -7.62
CA ALA A 28 -28.43 -5.73 -8.37
C ALA A 28 -28.22 -6.11 -9.86
N GLU A 29 -28.69 -7.29 -10.28
CA GLU A 29 -28.46 -7.84 -11.62
C GLU A 29 -26.96 -7.95 -11.99
N ILE A 30 -26.11 -8.19 -10.99
CA ILE A 30 -24.65 -8.32 -11.16
C ILE A 30 -24.32 -9.81 -11.31
N ASN A 31 -23.59 -10.17 -12.37
CA ASN A 31 -23.10 -11.52 -12.52
C ASN A 31 -21.95 -11.80 -11.52
N PRO A 32 -21.75 -13.05 -11.09
CA PRO A 32 -20.66 -13.36 -10.17
C PRO A 32 -19.27 -13.02 -10.70
N GLU A 33 -19.04 -13.14 -12.01
CA GLU A 33 -17.80 -12.72 -12.67
C GLU A 33 -17.61 -11.20 -12.56
N ASP A 34 -18.63 -10.41 -12.93
CA ASP A 34 -18.61 -8.94 -12.78
C ASP A 34 -18.33 -8.51 -11.31
N ALA A 35 -18.88 -9.23 -10.33
CA ALA A 35 -18.64 -8.94 -8.92
C ALA A 35 -17.19 -9.23 -8.50
N LEU A 36 -16.57 -10.27 -9.05
CA LEU A 36 -15.17 -10.58 -8.81
C LEU A 36 -14.25 -9.55 -9.47
N GLU A 37 -14.56 -9.13 -10.70
CA GLU A 37 -13.85 -8.05 -11.39
C GLU A 37 -13.94 -6.72 -10.62
N ILE A 38 -15.14 -6.34 -10.17
CA ILE A 38 -15.34 -5.16 -9.31
C ILE A 38 -14.52 -5.31 -8.02
N SER A 39 -14.49 -6.50 -7.42
CA SER A 39 -13.70 -6.75 -6.21
C SER A 39 -12.20 -6.59 -6.47
N LEU A 40 -11.69 -7.03 -7.62
CA LEU A 40 -10.30 -6.85 -8.04
C LEU A 40 -9.96 -5.35 -8.19
N VAL A 41 -10.81 -4.59 -8.88
CA VAL A 41 -10.65 -3.13 -9.04
C VAL A 41 -10.64 -2.43 -7.68
N LEU A 42 -11.54 -2.80 -6.77
CA LEU A 42 -11.59 -2.25 -5.42
C LEU A 42 -10.36 -2.60 -4.59
N LEU A 43 -9.81 -3.81 -4.72
CA LEU A 43 -8.58 -4.20 -4.05
C LEU A 43 -7.38 -3.41 -4.56
N ASN A 44 -7.28 -3.15 -5.87
CA ASN A 44 -6.23 -2.31 -6.44
C ASN A 44 -6.31 -0.87 -5.90
N PHE A 45 -7.50 -0.28 -5.88
CA PHE A 45 -7.72 1.04 -5.28
C PHE A 45 -7.34 1.07 -3.79
N LEU A 46 -7.76 0.06 -3.03
CA LEU A 46 -7.41 -0.07 -1.62
C LEU A 46 -5.90 -0.20 -1.42
N GLN A 47 -5.20 -0.93 -2.30
CA GLN A 47 -3.75 -1.08 -2.24
C GLN A 47 -3.04 0.27 -2.46
N GLU A 48 -3.45 1.05 -3.46
CA GLU A 48 -2.92 2.39 -3.72
C GLU A 48 -3.16 3.31 -2.50
N TYR A 49 -4.39 3.36 -2.00
CA TYR A 49 -4.74 4.15 -0.83
C TYR A 49 -4.00 3.69 0.44
N HIS A 50 -3.76 2.39 0.58
CA HIS A 50 -3.02 1.83 1.70
C HIS A 50 -1.56 2.32 1.68
N VAL A 51 -0.92 2.39 0.50
CA VAL A 51 0.45 2.91 0.30
C VAL A 51 0.52 4.40 0.63
N GLU A 52 -0.40 5.22 0.11
CA GLU A 52 -0.46 6.65 0.45
C GLU A 52 -0.57 6.88 1.96
N ASN A 53 -1.42 6.10 2.64
CA ASN A 53 -1.55 6.17 4.10
C ASN A 53 -0.29 5.69 4.85
N LEU A 54 0.50 4.78 4.27
CA LEU A 54 1.79 4.40 4.86
C LEU A 54 2.78 5.54 4.78
N GLU A 55 2.84 6.23 3.64
CA GLU A 55 3.72 7.38 3.45
C GLU A 55 3.39 8.47 4.48
N GLU A 56 2.10 8.72 4.74
CA GLU A 56 1.67 9.62 5.82
C GLU A 56 2.10 9.10 7.20
N LEU A 57 1.91 7.81 7.48
CA LEU A 57 2.30 7.21 8.76
C LEU A 57 3.82 7.20 8.99
N LEU A 58 4.62 7.06 7.94
CA LEU A 58 6.07 7.11 7.98
C LEU A 58 6.63 8.53 7.94
N ALA A 59 5.84 9.52 7.51
CA ALA A 59 6.20 10.93 7.58
C ALA A 59 6.21 11.46 9.03
N ASP A 60 5.53 10.78 9.95
CA ASP A 60 5.69 11.03 11.39
C ASP A 60 7.11 10.65 11.85
N GLU A 61 7.77 11.52 12.61
CA GLU A 61 9.17 11.34 13.06
C GLU A 61 9.43 10.02 13.84
N ARG A 62 8.38 9.41 14.41
CA ARG A 62 8.45 8.14 15.16
C ARG A 62 7.15 7.33 14.99
N PRO A 63 7.00 6.57 13.89
CA PRO A 63 5.84 5.71 13.70
C PRO A 63 5.79 4.61 14.78
N ASP A 64 4.60 4.35 15.32
CA ASP A 64 4.37 3.28 16.30
C ASP A 64 4.64 1.90 15.64
N PRO A 65 5.56 1.08 16.20
CA PRO A 65 5.83 -0.27 15.69
C PRO A 65 4.59 -1.16 15.60
N ILE A 66 3.59 -0.97 16.46
CA ILE A 66 2.32 -1.71 16.40
C ILE A 66 1.55 -1.32 15.15
N SER A 67 1.47 -0.02 14.84
CA SER A 67 0.79 0.47 13.63
C SER A 67 1.48 -0.01 12.35
N ILE A 68 2.81 -0.01 12.30
CA ILE A 68 3.57 -0.57 11.18
C ILE A 68 3.28 -2.07 11.01
N ALA A 69 3.24 -2.83 12.11
CA ALA A 69 2.98 -4.27 12.05
C ALA A 69 1.54 -4.58 11.60
N VAL A 70 0.55 -3.81 12.05
CA VAL A 70 -0.84 -3.92 11.58
C VAL A 70 -0.93 -3.61 10.09
N TRP A 71 -0.27 -2.54 9.64
CA TRP A 71 -0.23 -2.16 8.23
C TRP A 71 0.44 -3.26 7.38
N ALA A 72 1.58 -3.80 7.81
CA ALA A 72 2.24 -4.90 7.11
C ALA A 72 1.34 -6.16 7.02
N ALA A 73 0.59 -6.46 8.08
CA ALA A 73 -0.34 -7.58 8.09
C ALA A 73 -1.54 -7.36 7.15
N ASP A 74 -2.09 -6.14 7.09
CA ASP A 74 -3.19 -5.80 6.18
C ASP A 74 -2.73 -5.76 4.72
N SER A 75 -1.52 -5.26 4.45
CA SER A 75 -0.87 -5.36 3.12
C SER A 75 -0.71 -6.81 2.66
N ALA A 76 -0.27 -7.71 3.55
CA ALA A 76 -0.15 -9.13 3.22
C ALA A 76 -1.52 -9.76 2.89
N ARG A 77 -2.57 -9.40 3.64
CA ARG A 77 -3.94 -9.88 3.39
C ARG A 77 -4.48 -9.37 2.05
N LEU A 78 -4.28 -8.09 1.73
CA LEU A 78 -4.69 -7.51 0.45
C LEU A 78 -3.99 -8.21 -0.72
N LYS A 79 -2.67 -8.47 -0.60
CA LYS A 79 -1.92 -9.22 -1.61
C LYS A 79 -2.47 -10.63 -1.81
N THR A 80 -2.73 -11.36 -0.72
CA THR A 80 -3.34 -12.70 -0.81
C THR A 80 -4.75 -12.66 -1.41
N ALA A 81 -5.57 -11.68 -1.06
CA ALA A 81 -6.91 -11.54 -1.61
C ALA A 81 -6.89 -11.27 -3.11
N ARG A 82 -5.99 -10.41 -3.59
CA ARG A 82 -5.81 -10.14 -5.02
C ARG A 82 -5.37 -11.38 -5.79
N GLN A 83 -4.36 -12.10 -5.28
CA GLN A 83 -3.87 -13.32 -5.91
C GLN A 83 -4.99 -14.37 -6.05
N LEU A 84 -5.79 -14.54 -5.00
CA LEU A 84 -6.89 -15.51 -5.01
C LEU A 84 -8.02 -15.09 -5.97
N LEU A 85 -8.29 -13.79 -6.12
CA LEU A 85 -9.27 -13.32 -7.11
C LEU A 85 -8.77 -13.48 -8.55
N GLY A 86 -7.49 -13.17 -8.82
CA GLY A 86 -6.88 -13.39 -10.14
C GLY A 86 -6.93 -14.87 -10.55
N GLU A 87 -6.56 -15.78 -9.64
CA GLU A 87 -6.65 -17.24 -9.85
C GLU A 87 -8.08 -17.68 -10.20
N VAL A 88 -9.09 -17.13 -9.51
CA VAL A 88 -10.50 -17.47 -9.75
C VAL A 88 -11.01 -16.91 -11.08
N LEU A 89 -10.55 -15.73 -11.48
CA LEU A 89 -10.91 -15.11 -12.75
C LEU A 89 -10.20 -15.75 -13.95
N GLY A 90 -9.26 -16.67 -13.71
CA GLY A 90 -8.46 -17.27 -14.77
C GLY A 90 -7.53 -16.25 -15.43
N GLU A 91 -7.15 -15.20 -14.69
CA GLU A 91 -5.94 -14.44 -14.97
C GLU A 91 -4.77 -15.37 -14.59
N ASP A 92 -4.59 -16.44 -15.37
CA ASP A 92 -3.34 -17.17 -15.39
C ASP A 92 -2.26 -16.15 -15.75
N ASP A 93 -1.28 -16.08 -14.87
CA ASP A 93 -0.07 -15.25 -14.86
C ASP A 93 0.82 -15.57 -16.07
N ASP A 94 0.31 -15.35 -17.27
CA ASP A 94 1.10 -15.32 -18.49
C ASP A 94 1.65 -13.89 -18.65
N GLU A 95 2.97 -13.75 -18.45
CA GLU A 95 3.85 -12.62 -18.87
C GLU A 95 3.85 -11.45 -17.85
N ASP A 96 4.87 -11.12 -17.06
CA ASP A 96 6.33 -11.28 -17.15
C ASP A 96 6.95 -11.05 -15.74
N ASP A 97 7.35 -12.13 -15.06
CA ASP A 97 8.44 -12.07 -14.06
C ASP A 97 9.76 -12.08 -14.86
N ASP A 98 10.00 -11.02 -15.65
CA ASP A 98 11.29 -10.79 -16.30
C ASP A 98 12.24 -10.25 -15.23
N ASP A 99 12.79 -11.20 -14.48
CA ASP A 99 14.00 -11.09 -13.70
C ASP A 99 15.18 -10.64 -14.61
N GLU A 100 15.19 -9.40 -15.10
CA GLU A 100 16.41 -8.71 -15.52
C GLU A 100 16.97 -7.90 -14.34
N ILE A 101 17.47 -8.62 -13.34
CA ILE A 101 18.61 -8.12 -12.56
C ILE A 101 19.84 -8.27 -13.46
N ALA A 102 20.00 -7.36 -14.41
CA ALA A 102 21.28 -7.16 -15.08
C ALA A 102 22.12 -6.22 -14.21
N ASP A 103 22.78 -6.80 -13.20
CA ASP A 103 23.99 -6.22 -12.62
C ASP A 103 25.09 -6.22 -13.70
N GLU A 104 25.22 -5.14 -14.47
CA GLU A 104 26.45 -4.83 -15.20
C GLU A 104 26.86 -3.37 -14.96
N ASP A 105 27.74 -3.22 -13.96
CA ASP A 105 28.92 -2.35 -13.98
C ASP A 105 29.25 -1.76 -15.37
N GLU A 106 28.86 -0.50 -15.62
CA GLU A 106 29.69 0.41 -16.41
C GLU A 106 30.08 1.59 -15.53
N LEU A 107 31.18 1.37 -14.81
CA LEU A 107 32.13 2.40 -14.42
C LEU A 107 32.61 3.12 -15.70
N ASP A 108 31.97 4.24 -16.06
CA ASP A 108 32.61 5.17 -17.00
C ASP A 108 33.46 6.18 -16.21
N GLU A 109 34.75 6.08 -16.48
CA GLU A 109 35.82 6.82 -15.87
C GLU A 109 35.85 8.26 -16.43
N THR A 110 35.94 9.23 -15.51
CA THR A 110 36.78 10.43 -15.66
C THR A 110 36.65 11.27 -16.93
N ALA A 111 35.94 12.39 -16.81
CA ALA A 111 36.35 13.69 -17.36
C ALA A 111 35.80 14.75 -16.39
N GLU A 112 36.60 15.21 -15.42
CA GLU A 112 37.36 16.46 -15.53
C GLU A 112 36.54 17.57 -16.22
N ASP A 113 35.66 18.20 -15.45
CA ASP A 113 35.38 19.62 -15.65
C ASP A 113 35.68 20.32 -14.32
N ASP A 114 36.83 21.02 -14.35
CA ASP A 114 37.17 22.14 -13.50
C ASP A 114 35.99 23.14 -13.48
N ASP A 115 35.53 23.52 -12.30
CA ASP A 115 35.20 24.92 -12.04
C ASP A 115 35.39 25.20 -10.55
N ASP A 116 36.60 25.72 -10.28
CA ASP A 116 36.92 26.59 -9.15
C ASP A 116 35.80 27.64 -8.95
N GLU A 117 35.04 27.54 -7.87
CA GLU A 117 34.58 28.75 -7.18
C GLU A 117 34.91 28.64 -5.69
N GLU A 118 36.03 29.29 -5.38
CA GLU A 118 36.47 29.79 -4.07
C GLU A 118 35.27 30.28 -3.24
N ILE A 119 34.88 29.52 -2.21
CA ILE A 119 34.04 30.07 -1.13
C ILE A 119 35.00 30.71 -0.14
N ASP A 120 35.13 32.02 -0.29
CA ASP A 120 35.87 32.93 0.57
C ASP A 120 35.38 32.82 2.02
N ASP A 121 36.33 32.54 2.92
CA ASP A 121 36.25 32.79 4.35
C ASP A 121 36.14 34.31 4.58
N GLU A 122 34.98 34.80 4.99
CA GLU A 122 34.88 36.05 5.74
C GLU A 122 34.15 35.76 7.06
N ALA A 123 34.95 35.66 8.10
CA ALA A 123 34.55 35.75 9.49
C ALA A 123 34.12 37.19 9.83
N ASP A 124 33.05 37.35 10.60
CA ASP A 124 32.81 38.49 11.49
C ASP A 124 31.71 38.04 12.48
N GLU A 125 32.00 37.68 13.74
CA GLU A 125 32.12 38.59 14.91
C GLU A 125 31.05 39.70 14.87
N GLU A 126 30.06 39.71 15.76
CA GLU A 126 29.97 40.47 17.02
C GLU A 126 28.63 40.03 17.67
N ALA A 127 28.56 39.44 18.87
CA ALA A 127 28.63 40.05 20.19
C ALA A 127 27.45 41.00 20.55
N GLU A 128 26.85 40.71 21.73
CA GLU A 128 26.05 41.58 22.62
C GLU A 128 24.59 41.87 22.16
N ASP A 129 23.54 41.80 22.99
CA ASP A 129 23.28 42.39 24.31
C ASP A 129 22.28 41.48 25.07
N GLU A 130 22.51 41.15 26.34
CA GLU A 130 21.91 41.80 27.53
C GLU A 130 20.37 41.80 27.48
N ALA A 131 19.73 40.87 28.20
CA ALA A 131 19.15 41.12 29.53
C ALA A 131 17.97 42.09 29.50
N ASP A 132 16.78 41.58 29.84
CA ASP A 132 15.87 42.28 30.75
C ASP A 132 14.97 41.28 31.47
N GLU A 133 15.22 41.17 32.77
CA GLU A 133 14.29 40.72 33.79
C GLU A 133 13.21 41.79 34.00
N ASP A 134 11.93 41.41 34.10
CA ASP A 134 10.96 41.89 35.11
C ASP A 134 9.56 41.44 34.66
N ASP A 135 8.92 40.52 35.37
CA ASP A 135 8.05 40.82 36.51
C ASP A 135 7.10 42.02 36.26
N SER A 136 5.90 41.68 35.84
CA SER A 136 4.72 42.44 36.25
C SER A 136 3.56 41.46 36.37
N ALA A 137 3.48 40.86 37.54
CA ALA A 137 2.20 40.67 38.20
C ALA A 137 1.36 41.97 38.13
N LEU A 138 0.03 41.80 38.05
CA LEU A 138 -1.05 42.63 38.63
C LEU A 138 -2.18 42.90 37.62
N GLY A 139 -3.34 42.28 37.85
CA GLY A 139 -4.62 42.67 37.25
C GLY A 139 -5.61 41.54 37.11
#